data_AF-A0A973TQU5-F1
#
_entry.id   AF-A0A973TQU5-F1
#
_cell.length_a   1.000
_cell.length_b   1.000
_cell.length_c   1.000
_cell.angle_alpha   90.00
_cell.angle_beta   90.00
_cell.angle_gamma   90.00
#
_symmetry.space_group_name_H-M   'P 1'
#
loop_
_entity.id
_entity.type
_entity.pdbx_description
1 polymer ?
#
loop_
_entity_poly.entity_id
_entity_poly.type
_entity_poly.pdbx_seq_one_letter_code
_entity_poly.pdbx_strand_id
1 'polypeptide(L)'
;MRIWGWLGWGALALFAAMCLGTLALSRGESVGALWVVAAAVSVFCIGYRFHARYIAARALGIDLTRMTPAWRRNDGLDYVPTQKSVLFGHHFAAIAGAGPLVGPVLAAQMGYLPGMLWILFGVVLAGAVQDMMVLFLSVRRDGRSLGEMMRNELGAAAGITAMVGILAIMVILLAVLALVVVKAL
;
A
#
# COMPACT_ATOMS: atom_id res chain seq x y z
N MET A 1 -12.01 -9.89 -28.91
CA MET A 1 -10.80 -9.14 -28.48
C MET A 1 -10.25 -9.53 -27.11
N ARG A 2 -10.71 -10.62 -26.46
CA ARG A 2 -10.29 -10.99 -25.09
C ARG A 2 -8.92 -11.71 -25.04
N ILE A 3 -8.59 -12.51 -26.06
CA ILE A 3 -7.44 -13.44 -26.04
C ILE A 3 -6.07 -12.74 -26.10
N TRP A 4 -5.96 -11.65 -26.86
CA TRP A 4 -4.74 -10.83 -26.95
C TRP A 4 -4.39 -10.16 -25.61
N GLY A 5 -5.39 -9.83 -24.80
CA GLY A 5 -5.17 -9.33 -23.44
C GLY A 5 -4.58 -10.40 -22.52
N TRP A 6 -5.10 -11.63 -22.56
CA TRP A 6 -4.59 -12.73 -21.74
C TRP A 6 -3.17 -13.14 -22.11
N LEU A 7 -2.83 -13.12 -23.41
CA LEU A 7 -1.46 -13.35 -23.87
C LEU A 7 -0.49 -12.27 -23.37
N GLY A 8 -0.91 -11.00 -23.38
CA GLY A 8 -0.10 -9.90 -22.84
C GLY A 8 0.17 -10.02 -21.34
N TRP A 9 -0.83 -10.39 -20.54
CA TRP A 9 -0.64 -10.64 -19.10
C TRP A 9 0.19 -11.90 -18.82
N GLY A 10 0.04 -12.93 -19.66
CA GLY A 10 0.88 -14.12 -19.61
C GLY A 10 2.34 -13.79 -19.90
N ALA A 11 2.61 -12.99 -20.93
CA ALA A 11 3.96 -12.51 -21.26
C ALA A 11 4.56 -11.66 -20.12
N LEU A 12 3.76 -10.77 -19.50
CA LEU A 12 4.20 -9.96 -18.37
C LEU A 12 4.53 -10.82 -17.12
N ALA A 13 3.73 -11.86 -16.86
CA ALA A 13 3.99 -12.80 -15.77
C ALA A 13 5.27 -13.61 -16.03
N LEU A 14 5.48 -14.05 -17.28
CA LEU A 14 6.68 -14.77 -17.68
C LEU A 14 7.92 -13.86 -17.59
N PHE A 15 7.78 -12.59 -17.97
CA PHE A 15 8.82 -11.58 -17.79
C PHE A 15 9.16 -11.36 -16.30
N ALA A 16 8.15 -11.23 -15.43
CA ALA A 16 8.36 -11.14 -13.99
C ALA A 16 9.10 -12.39 -13.45
N ALA A 17 8.68 -13.59 -13.87
CA ALA A 17 9.32 -14.84 -13.46
C ALA A 17 10.77 -14.93 -13.97
N MET A 18 11.05 -14.47 -15.19
CA MET A 18 12.41 -14.40 -15.71
C MET A 18 13.27 -13.42 -14.92
N CYS A 19 12.78 -12.21 -14.61
CA CYS A 19 13.53 -11.24 -13.81
C CYS A 19 13.80 -11.73 -12.38
N LEU A 20 12.85 -12.44 -11.76
CA LEU A 20 13.05 -13.05 -10.44
C LEU A 20 14.00 -14.27 -10.52
N GLY A 21 13.92 -15.04 -11.61
CA GLY A 21 14.77 -16.20 -11.87
C GLY A 21 16.22 -15.81 -12.11
N THR A 22 16.48 -14.77 -12.92
CA THR A 22 17.83 -14.25 -13.12
C THR A 22 18.42 -13.78 -11.80
N LEU A 23 17.63 -13.07 -10.98
CA LEU A 23 18.03 -12.63 -9.64
C LEU A 23 18.39 -13.78 -8.68
N ALA A 24 17.62 -14.87 -8.75
CA ALA A 24 17.81 -16.02 -7.88
C ALA A 24 19.05 -16.85 -8.27
N LEU A 25 19.39 -16.88 -9.56
CA LEU A 25 20.46 -17.69 -10.13
C LEU A 25 21.79 -16.94 -10.21
N SER A 26 21.78 -15.60 -10.30
CA SER A 26 22.99 -14.76 -10.38
C SER A 26 23.67 -14.58 -9.01
N ARG A 27 24.15 -15.69 -8.42
CA ARG A 27 24.94 -15.66 -7.17
C ARG A 27 26.39 -15.29 -7.49
N GLY A 28 26.80 -14.06 -7.16
CA GLY A 28 28.20 -13.62 -7.22
C GLY A 28 28.52 -12.52 -8.24
N GLU A 29 27.57 -12.15 -9.11
CA GLU A 29 27.70 -10.98 -9.98
C GLU A 29 26.91 -9.78 -9.43
N SER A 30 27.34 -8.56 -9.77
CA SER A 30 26.59 -7.35 -9.44
C SER A 30 25.25 -7.38 -10.16
N VAL A 31 24.17 -7.68 -9.44
CA VAL A 31 22.84 -7.64 -10.00
C VAL A 31 22.47 -6.20 -10.35
N GLY A 32 22.17 -5.97 -11.62
CA GLY A 32 21.64 -4.68 -12.06
C GLY A 32 20.31 -4.35 -11.39
N ALA A 33 20.22 -3.16 -10.78
CA ALA A 33 18.98 -2.64 -10.17
C ALA A 33 17.78 -2.64 -11.13
N LEU A 34 18.05 -2.60 -12.44
CA LEU A 34 17.05 -2.71 -13.50
C LEU A 34 16.21 -3.99 -13.38
N TRP A 35 16.81 -5.13 -13.04
CA TRP A 35 16.10 -6.41 -12.90
C TRP A 35 15.09 -6.38 -11.76
N VAL A 36 15.45 -5.72 -10.66
CA VAL A 36 14.59 -5.60 -9.48
C VAL A 36 13.43 -4.65 -9.74
N VAL A 37 13.71 -3.50 -10.35
CA VAL A 37 12.65 -2.56 -10.74
C VAL A 37 11.70 -3.21 -11.75
N ALA A 38 12.23 -3.90 -12.75
CA ALA A 38 11.43 -4.61 -13.75
C ALA A 38 10.55 -5.70 -13.13
N ALA A 39 11.10 -6.51 -12.21
CA ALA A 39 10.35 -7.51 -11.47
C ALA A 39 9.25 -6.87 -10.62
N ALA A 40 9.57 -5.81 -9.87
CA ALA A 40 8.64 -5.12 -8.99
C ALA A 40 7.46 -4.51 -9.76
N VAL A 41 7.74 -3.75 -10.82
CA VAL A 41 6.70 -3.14 -11.67
C VAL A 41 5.80 -4.21 -12.26
N SER A 42 6.38 -5.31 -12.76
CA SER A 42 5.60 -6.39 -13.37
C SER A 42 4.67 -7.07 -12.35
N VAL A 43 5.18 -7.39 -11.15
CA VAL A 43 4.38 -7.98 -10.06
C VAL A 43 3.27 -7.04 -9.61
N PHE A 44 3.56 -5.74 -9.44
CA PHE A 44 2.55 -4.76 -9.03
C PHE A 44 1.49 -4.50 -10.10
N CYS A 45 1.86 -4.48 -11.39
CA CYS A 45 0.89 -4.40 -12.48
C CYS A 45 -0.08 -5.59 -12.49
N ILE A 46 0.44 -6.81 -12.29
CA ILE A 46 -0.37 -8.03 -12.20
C ILE A 46 -1.27 -7.97 -10.95
N GLY A 47 -0.71 -7.62 -9.78
CA GLY A 47 -1.44 -7.47 -8.53
C GLY A 47 -2.57 -6.45 -8.63
N TYR A 48 -2.32 -5.27 -9.18
CA TYR A 48 -3.33 -4.24 -9.42
C TYR A 48 -4.44 -4.73 -10.37
N ARG A 49 -4.08 -5.44 -11.45
CA ARG A 49 -5.03 -5.87 -12.46
C ARG A 49 -5.96 -6.98 -11.98
N PHE A 50 -5.44 -7.96 -11.25
CA PHE A 50 -6.19 -9.16 -10.87
C PHE A 50 -6.66 -9.09 -9.42
N HIS A 51 -5.74 -8.84 -8.49
CA HIS A 51 -6.03 -8.89 -7.06
C HIS A 51 -6.82 -7.66 -6.59
N ALA A 52 -6.37 -6.45 -6.92
CA ALA A 52 -7.08 -5.24 -6.49
C ALA A 52 -8.50 -5.16 -7.10
N ARG A 53 -8.67 -5.58 -8.36
CA ARG A 53 -10.00 -5.69 -8.99
C ARG A 53 -10.88 -6.75 -8.34
N TYR A 54 -10.32 -7.90 -7.98
CA TYR A 54 -11.06 -8.93 -7.25
C TYR A 54 -11.57 -8.38 -5.91
N ILE A 55 -10.71 -7.75 -5.11
CA ILE A 55 -11.10 -7.19 -3.82
C ILE A 55 -12.14 -6.07 -4.01
N ALA A 56 -11.92 -5.14 -4.94
CA ALA A 56 -12.84 -4.05 -5.21
C ALA A 56 -14.24 -4.53 -5.60
N ALA A 57 -14.34 -5.55 -6.46
CA ALA A 57 -15.62 -6.04 -6.96
C ALA A 57 -16.30 -7.06 -6.04
N ARG A 58 -15.55 -8.01 -5.48
CA ARG A 58 -16.11 -9.14 -4.71
C ARG A 58 -16.11 -8.92 -3.20
N ALA A 59 -15.08 -8.30 -2.65
CA ALA A 59 -14.98 -8.10 -1.20
C ALA A 59 -15.60 -6.77 -0.75
N LEU A 60 -15.29 -5.67 -1.43
CA LEU A 60 -15.72 -4.33 -1.04
C LEU A 60 -17.00 -3.86 -1.72
N GLY A 61 -17.33 -4.41 -2.91
CA GLY A 61 -18.50 -3.99 -3.68
C GLY A 61 -18.49 -2.49 -3.97
N ILE A 62 -17.41 -1.99 -4.57
CA ILE A 62 -17.27 -0.55 -4.87
C ILE A 62 -18.32 -0.14 -5.91
N ASP A 63 -19.24 0.71 -5.47
CA ASP A 63 -20.27 1.34 -6.29
C ASP A 63 -19.82 2.73 -6.72
N LEU A 64 -19.69 2.92 -8.04
CA LEU A 64 -19.26 4.18 -8.66
C LEU A 64 -20.36 5.25 -8.70
N THR A 65 -21.63 4.87 -8.51
CA THR A 65 -22.76 5.81 -8.53
C THR A 65 -22.93 6.55 -7.21
N ARG A 66 -22.32 6.05 -6.13
CA ARG A 66 -22.46 6.61 -4.80
C ARG A 66 -21.50 7.79 -4.59
N MET A 67 -22.08 8.97 -4.38
CA MET A 67 -21.32 10.19 -4.07
C MET A 67 -20.50 10.05 -2.78
N THR A 68 -19.25 10.52 -2.85
CA THR A 68 -18.34 10.59 -1.70
C THR A 68 -18.75 11.70 -0.73
N PRO A 69 -18.31 11.65 0.54
CA PRO A 69 -18.60 12.67 1.54
C PRO A 69 -18.19 14.08 1.08
N ALA A 70 -17.08 14.20 0.35
CA ALA A 70 -16.59 15.45 -0.23
C ALA A 70 -17.63 16.17 -1.09
N TRP A 71 -18.44 15.41 -1.86
CA TRP A 71 -19.52 15.99 -2.67
C TRP A 71 -20.82 16.16 -1.91
N ARG A 72 -21.12 15.27 -0.95
CA ARG A 72 -22.38 15.29 -0.19
C ARG A 72 -22.44 16.40 0.86
N ARG A 73 -21.31 16.67 1.52
CA ARG A 73 -21.20 17.58 2.67
C ARG A 73 -20.36 18.82 2.36
N ASN A 74 -20.14 19.12 1.09
CA ASN A 74 -19.26 20.15 0.54
C ASN A 74 -19.35 21.50 1.31
N ASP A 75 -18.57 21.64 2.37
CA ASP A 75 -18.65 22.75 3.33
C ASP A 75 -17.55 23.79 3.12
N GLY A 76 -16.62 23.52 2.20
CA GLY A 76 -15.49 24.41 1.90
C GLY A 76 -14.36 24.36 2.94
N LEU A 77 -14.46 23.51 3.97
CA LEU A 77 -13.49 23.38 5.05
C LEU A 77 -13.01 21.94 5.20
N ASP A 78 -13.85 21.05 5.75
CA ASP A 78 -13.51 19.65 6.00
C ASP A 78 -13.82 18.74 4.80
N TYR A 79 -14.83 19.09 4.01
CA TYR A 79 -15.28 18.36 2.84
C TYR A 79 -15.19 19.25 1.61
N VAL A 80 -14.13 19.05 0.80
CA VAL A 80 -13.94 19.77 -0.46
C VAL A 80 -13.67 18.78 -1.59
N PRO A 81 -14.41 18.87 -2.71
CA PRO A 81 -14.09 18.12 -3.93
C PRO A 81 -12.71 18.50 -4.48
N THR A 82 -11.76 17.58 -4.35
CA THR A 82 -10.37 17.79 -4.75
C THR A 82 -10.00 16.92 -5.96
N GLN A 83 -9.09 17.40 -6.79
CA GLN A 83 -8.57 16.62 -7.92
C GLN A 83 -7.85 15.36 -7.44
N LYS A 84 -8.00 14.26 -8.19
CA LYS A 84 -7.45 12.94 -7.84
C LYS A 84 -5.91 12.94 -7.74
N SER A 85 -5.23 13.75 -8.55
CA SER A 85 -3.77 13.92 -8.52
C SER A 85 -3.28 14.52 -7.21
N VAL A 86 -3.96 15.55 -6.71
CA VAL A 86 -3.65 16.20 -5.43
C VAL A 86 -3.92 15.24 -4.28
N LEU A 87 -5.04 14.52 -4.30
CA LEU A 87 -5.36 13.51 -3.30
C LEU A 87 -4.31 12.38 -3.28
N PHE A 88 -3.89 11.90 -4.46
CA PHE A 88 -2.80 10.95 -4.57
C PHE A 88 -1.49 11.48 -3.98
N GLY A 89 -1.15 12.74 -4.25
CA GLY A 89 0.03 13.39 -3.66
C GLY A 89 0.01 13.41 -2.14
N HIS A 90 -1.15 13.72 -1.53
CA HIS A 90 -1.30 13.70 -0.07
C HIS A 90 -1.17 12.28 0.50
N HIS A 91 -1.80 11.29 -0.12
CA HIS A 91 -1.66 9.89 0.30
C HIS A 91 -0.23 9.39 0.12
N PHE A 92 0.43 9.73 -0.98
CA PHE A 92 1.81 9.38 -1.24
C PHE A 92 2.73 10.01 -0.20
N ALA A 93 2.59 11.31 0.08
CA ALA A 93 3.36 12.00 1.10
C ALA A 93 3.17 11.40 2.50
N ALA A 94 1.95 10.98 2.84
CA ALA A 94 1.65 10.34 4.12
C ALA A 94 2.33 8.97 4.31
N ILE A 95 2.64 8.26 3.22
CA ILE A 95 3.25 6.92 3.26
C ILE A 95 4.76 6.98 2.95
N ALA A 96 5.24 8.00 2.23
CA ALA A 96 6.63 8.19 1.80
C ALA A 96 7.61 8.59 2.94
N GLY A 97 7.34 8.14 4.17
CA GLY A 97 8.17 8.40 5.35
C GLY A 97 9.36 7.45 5.51
N ALA A 98 9.66 7.05 6.76
CA ALA A 98 10.80 6.18 7.07
C ALA A 98 10.73 4.78 6.42
N GLY A 99 9.52 4.30 6.11
CA GLY A 99 9.26 2.94 5.63
C GLY A 99 10.03 2.58 4.35
N PRO A 100 9.89 3.35 3.25
CA PRO A 100 10.65 3.13 2.02
C PRO A 100 12.17 3.26 2.15
N LEU A 101 12.66 4.01 3.14
CA LEU A 101 14.10 4.23 3.37
C LEU A 101 14.73 3.10 4.18
N VAL A 102 14.14 2.76 5.32
CA VAL A 102 14.72 1.82 6.29
C VAL A 102 14.24 0.39 6.05
N GLY A 103 13.01 0.22 5.59
CA GLY A 103 12.38 -1.09 5.37
C GLY A 103 13.18 -2.00 4.43
N PRO A 104 13.56 -1.56 3.22
CA PRO A 104 14.36 -2.38 2.32
C PRO A 104 15.74 -2.74 2.87
N VAL A 105 16.37 -1.84 3.62
CA VAL A 105 17.68 -2.08 4.25
C VAL A 105 17.56 -3.16 5.31
N LEU A 106 16.54 -3.09 6.17
CA LEU A 106 16.27 -4.11 7.18
C LEU A 106 15.88 -5.45 6.54
N ALA A 107 15.08 -5.44 5.48
CA ALA A 107 14.69 -6.66 4.76
C ALA A 107 15.89 -7.35 4.10
N ALA A 108 16.84 -6.57 3.56
CA ALA A 108 18.05 -7.10 2.93
C ALA A 108 18.98 -7.82 3.91
N GLN A 109 18.90 -7.53 5.22
CA GLN A 109 19.67 -8.24 6.26
C GLN A 109 19.30 -9.73 6.33
N MET A 110 18.06 -10.09 5.96
CA MET A 110 17.59 -11.47 5.88
C MET A 110 17.92 -12.13 4.52
N GLY A 111 18.74 -11.45 3.70
CA GLY A 111 19.08 -11.84 2.34
C GLY A 111 18.29 -11.05 1.30
N TYR A 112 18.94 -10.78 0.17
CA TYR A 112 18.41 -9.94 -0.90
C TYR A 112 17.13 -10.51 -1.54
N LEU A 113 17.15 -11.79 -1.92
CA LEU A 113 16.00 -12.44 -2.57
C LEU A 113 14.82 -12.64 -1.59
N PRO A 114 15.00 -13.18 -0.36
CA PRO A 114 13.91 -13.29 0.60
C PRO A 114 13.29 -11.94 0.96
N GLY A 115 14.12 -10.92 1.22
CA GLY A 115 13.65 -9.56 1.52
C GLY A 115 12.84 -8.96 0.37
N MET A 116 13.31 -9.11 -0.87
CA MET A 116 12.58 -8.62 -2.04
C MET A 116 11.25 -9.36 -2.24
N LEU A 117 11.23 -10.69 -2.14
CA LEU A 117 9.99 -11.46 -2.29
C LEU A 117 8.96 -11.06 -1.21
N TRP A 118 9.42 -10.87 0.04
CA TRP A 118 8.58 -10.40 1.13
C TRP A 118 7.97 -9.02 0.83
N ILE A 119 8.77 -8.08 0.34
CA ILE A 119 8.28 -6.75 -0.03
C ILE A 119 7.26 -6.85 -1.18
N LEU A 120 7.57 -7.58 -2.25
CA LEU A 120 6.70 -7.67 -3.42
C LEU A 120 5.38 -8.35 -3.11
N PHE A 121 5.42 -9.56 -2.53
CA PHE A 121 4.22 -10.32 -2.25
C PHE A 121 3.48 -9.80 -1.01
N GLY A 122 4.19 -9.37 0.03
CA GLY A 122 3.59 -8.79 1.23
C GLY A 122 2.79 -7.52 0.95
N VAL A 123 3.30 -6.64 0.08
CA VAL A 123 2.56 -5.45 -0.35
C VAL A 123 1.31 -5.83 -1.14
N VAL A 124 1.41 -6.75 -2.09
CA VAL A 124 0.25 -7.13 -2.94
C VAL A 124 -0.84 -7.84 -2.14
N LEU A 125 -0.47 -8.76 -1.24
CA LEU A 125 -1.42 -9.62 -0.53
C LEU A 125 -1.97 -9.00 0.77
N ALA A 126 -1.17 -8.19 1.46
CA ALA A 126 -1.55 -7.64 2.77
C ALA A 126 -1.58 -6.11 2.77
N GLY A 127 -0.46 -5.46 2.46
CA GLY A 127 -0.33 -4.00 2.65
C GLY A 127 -1.34 -3.20 1.83
N ALA A 128 -1.33 -3.38 0.51
CA ALA A 128 -2.25 -2.68 -0.40
C ALA A 128 -3.73 -3.04 -0.13
N VAL A 129 -3.99 -4.26 0.33
CA VAL A 129 -5.34 -4.73 0.68
C VAL A 129 -5.83 -4.02 1.93
N GLN A 130 -5.01 -3.98 2.98
CA GLN A 130 -5.30 -3.29 4.22
C GLN A 130 -5.58 -1.80 3.96
N ASP A 131 -4.69 -1.11 3.23
CA ASP A 131 -4.86 0.32 2.93
C ASP A 131 -6.15 0.59 2.15
N MET A 132 -6.43 -0.23 1.14
CA MET A 132 -7.66 -0.10 0.35
C MET A 132 -8.92 -0.34 1.21
N MET A 133 -8.90 -1.33 2.10
CA MET A 133 -10.01 -1.62 3.01
C MET A 133 -10.24 -0.47 4.01
N VAL A 134 -9.18 0.01 4.65
CA VAL A 134 -9.25 1.11 5.63
C VAL A 134 -9.78 2.38 4.98
N LEU A 135 -9.24 2.77 3.82
CA LEU A 135 -9.69 3.96 3.09
C LEU A 135 -11.14 3.82 2.64
N PHE A 136 -11.52 2.66 2.11
CA PHE A 136 -12.91 2.41 1.71
C PHE A 136 -13.86 2.54 2.90
N LEU A 137 -13.57 1.89 4.03
CA LEU A 137 -14.41 1.96 5.22
C LEU A 137 -14.50 3.39 5.79
N SER A 138 -13.38 4.11 5.84
CA SER A 138 -13.34 5.51 6.28
C SER A 138 -14.23 6.39 5.40
N VAL A 139 -14.12 6.30 4.07
CA VAL A 139 -14.97 7.06 3.14
C VAL A 139 -16.46 6.70 3.29
N ARG A 140 -16.78 5.44 3.63
CA ARG A 140 -18.16 5.02 3.90
C ARG A 140 -18.71 5.60 5.20
N ARG A 141 -17.84 5.99 6.15
CA ARG A 141 -18.19 6.62 7.43
C ARG A 141 -17.80 8.09 7.47
N ASP A 142 -17.97 8.77 6.35
CA ASP A 142 -17.76 10.22 6.22
C ASP A 142 -16.32 10.67 6.52
N GLY A 143 -15.32 9.85 6.21
CA GLY A 143 -13.91 10.20 6.42
C GLY A 143 -13.43 10.10 7.87
N ARG A 144 -14.19 9.42 8.74
CA ARG A 144 -13.80 9.24 10.14
C ARG A 144 -12.50 8.45 10.30
N SER A 145 -11.78 8.77 11.37
CA SER A 145 -10.55 8.07 11.75
C SER A 145 -10.83 6.60 12.15
N LEU A 146 -9.81 5.75 12.05
CA LEU A 146 -9.91 4.35 12.46
C LEU A 146 -10.36 4.17 13.91
N GLY A 147 -9.81 4.97 14.84
CA GLY A 147 -10.18 4.90 16.25
C GLY A 147 -11.65 5.27 16.49
N GLU A 148 -12.15 6.28 15.77
CA GLU A 148 -13.55 6.69 15.85
C GLU A 148 -14.49 5.66 15.21
N MET A 149 -14.09 5.05 14.09
CA MET A 149 -14.83 3.94 13.49
C MET A 149 -14.90 2.75 14.46
N MET A 150 -13.79 2.37 15.08
CA MET A 150 -13.76 1.30 16.08
C MET A 150 -14.65 1.61 17.29
N ARG A 151 -14.65 2.87 17.74
CA ARG A 151 -15.54 3.32 18.82
C ARG A 151 -17.02 3.12 18.48
N ASN A 152 -17.41 3.45 17.24
CA ASN A 152 -18.79 3.39 16.80
C ASN A 152 -19.28 1.93 16.59
N GLU A 153 -18.40 1.02 16.18
CA GLU A 153 -18.76 -0.38 15.88
C GLU A 153 -18.60 -1.32 17.08
N LEU A 154 -17.55 -1.14 17.89
CA LEU A 154 -17.17 -2.08 18.96
C LEU A 154 -17.37 -1.48 20.36
N GLY A 155 -17.79 -0.22 20.45
CA GLY A 155 -18.06 0.48 21.70
C GLY A 155 -16.89 1.31 22.22
N ALA A 156 -17.15 2.04 23.30
CA ALA A 156 -16.24 3.06 23.85
C ALA A 156 -14.87 2.51 24.26
N ALA A 157 -14.85 1.34 24.92
CA ALA A 157 -13.60 0.73 25.39
C ALA A 157 -12.66 0.39 24.21
N ALA A 158 -13.19 -0.26 23.16
CA ALA A 158 -12.41 -0.60 21.98
C ALA A 158 -11.88 0.65 21.24
N GLY A 159 -12.70 1.71 21.16
CA GLY A 159 -12.29 2.99 20.58
C GLY A 159 -11.13 3.65 21.33
N ILE A 160 -11.20 3.68 22.67
CA ILE A 160 -10.13 4.27 23.50
C ILE A 160 -8.83 3.47 23.34
N THR A 161 -8.90 2.14 23.42
CA THR A 161 -7.73 1.28 23.24
C THR A 161 -7.10 1.47 21.86
N ALA A 162 -7.93 1.58 20.81
CA ALA A 162 -7.44 1.84 19.45
C ALA A 162 -6.76 3.21 19.34
N MET A 163 -7.35 4.27 19.91
CA MET A 163 -6.75 5.60 19.89
C MET A 163 -5.40 5.65 20.62
N VAL A 164 -5.31 5.02 21.80
CA VAL A 164 -4.06 4.92 22.55
C VAL A 164 -3.02 4.09 21.78
N GLY A 165 -3.43 2.98 21.19
CA GLY A 165 -2.56 2.14 20.37
C GLY A 165 -2.01 2.87 19.14
N ILE A 166 -2.86 3.59 18.41
CA ILE A 166 -2.46 4.41 17.26
C ILE A 166 -1.46 5.48 17.70
N LEU A 167 -1.73 6.18 18.82
CA LEU A 167 -0.82 7.19 19.36
C LEU A 167 0.54 6.56 19.72
N ALA A 168 0.56 5.43 20.41
CA ALA A 168 1.78 4.72 20.79
C ALA A 168 2.61 4.31 19.56
N ILE A 169 1.95 3.76 18.53
CA ILE A 169 2.61 3.39 17.26
C ILE A 169 3.19 4.64 16.59
N MET A 170 2.43 5.75 16.52
CA MET A 170 2.92 7.01 15.94
C MET A 170 4.16 7.53 16.67
N VAL A 171 4.18 7.49 18.01
CA VAL A 171 5.34 7.91 18.81
C VAL A 171 6.55 7.02 18.52
N ILE A 172 6.38 5.70 18.47
CA ILE A 172 7.47 4.75 18.15
C ILE A 172 8.02 5.02 16.76
N LEU A 173 7.16 5.20 15.75
CA LEU A 173 7.59 5.49 14.38
C LEU A 173 8.37 6.80 14.27
N LEU A 174 7.92 7.85 14.96
CA LEU A 174 8.63 9.14 15.01
C LEU A 174 9.98 9.00 15.72
N ALA A 175 10.05 8.26 16.82
CA ALA A 175 11.30 8.02 17.53
C ALA A 175 12.33 7.25 16.68
N VAL A 176 11.89 6.20 15.97
CA VAL A 176 12.75 5.45 15.04
C VAL A 176 13.22 6.32 13.89
N LEU A 177 12.34 7.12 13.29
CA LEU A 177 12.72 8.06 12.24
C LEU A 177 13.76 9.08 12.73
N ALA A 178 13.56 9.65 13.93
CA ALA A 178 14.51 10.57 14.54
C ALA A 178 15.89 9.92 14.74
N LEU A 179 15.93 8.69 15.25
CA LEU A 179 17.18 7.93 15.40
C LEU A 179 17.91 7.70 14.08
N VAL A 180 17.17 7.39 13.01
CA VAL A 180 17.75 7.18 11.67
C VAL A 180 18.32 8.48 11.11
N VAL A 181 17.59 9.59 11.24
CA VAL A 181 18.06 10.90 10.78
C VAL A 181 19.32 11.32 11.53
N VAL A 182 19.37 11.16 12.86
CA VAL A 182 20.55 11.50 13.68
C VAL A 182 21.76 10.64 13.32
N LYS A 183 21.58 9.37 12.95
CA LYS A 183 22.68 8.50 12.51
C LYS A 183 23.10 8.70 11.05
N ALA A 184 22.25 9.34 10.25
CA ALA A 184 22.50 9.57 8.83
C ALA A 184 23.15 10.94 8.54
N LEU A 185 23.05 11.89 9.47
CA LEU A 185 23.77 13.18 9.49
C LEU A 185 25.14 13.02 10.16
#